data_AF-A0A920K9E6-F1
#
_entry.id   AF-A0A920K9E6-F1
#
_cell.length_a   1.000
_cell.length_b   1.000
_cell.length_c   1.000
_cell.angle_alpha   90.00
_cell.angle_beta   90.00
_cell.angle_gamma   90.00
#
_symmetry.space_group_name_H-M   'P 1'
#
loop_
_entity.id
_entity.type
_entity.pdbx_description
1 polymer ?
#
loop_
_entity_poly.entity_id
_entity_poly.type
_entity_poly.pdbx_seq_one_letter_code
_entity_poly.pdbx_strand_id
1 'polypeptide(L)'
;MASQKIKRALFQILLICLGFGCASSSNKIAYCPKVGVISDLDRVSEIEVAGNQSKSNILLSSKIQRLRTKCTASADGITISIVFDLFSKLSNYDIPIDVDLRYLIATIDRNDQILAKEVYKTTVSFMDGVQTARNTQEVEVFIPSAGKIDFRNHKVLVGFELTEVQLQYNRGIR
;
A
#
# COMPACT_ATOMS: atom_id res chain seq x y z
N MET A 1 64.91 52.10 -35.31
CA MET A 1 63.82 51.11 -35.45
C MET A 1 64.32 49.79 -34.92
N ALA A 2 63.83 49.37 -33.76
CA ALA A 2 64.30 48.20 -33.03
C ALA A 2 63.15 47.20 -32.82
N SER A 3 63.54 45.92 -32.80
CA SER A 3 62.89 44.81 -32.09
C SER A 3 61.68 44.13 -32.74
N GLN A 4 61.87 42.90 -33.24
CA GLN A 4 60.86 41.85 -33.04
C GLN A 4 61.49 40.43 -33.03
N LYS A 5 61.93 39.99 -31.85
CA LYS A 5 61.35 38.89 -31.04
C LYS A 5 61.74 37.46 -31.47
N ILE A 6 62.91 37.05 -31.00
CA ILE A 6 63.23 35.66 -30.66
C ILE A 6 62.72 35.42 -29.24
N LYS A 7 61.66 34.62 -29.05
CA LYS A 7 61.29 34.11 -27.72
C LYS A 7 60.77 32.68 -27.79
N ARG A 8 61.64 31.79 -27.29
CA ARG A 8 61.35 30.78 -26.26
C ARG A 8 60.45 29.63 -26.66
N ALA A 9 61.13 28.54 -27.07
CA ALA A 9 60.71 27.19 -26.79
C ALA A 9 60.37 27.04 -25.29
N LEU A 10 59.11 26.74 -24.97
CA LEU A 10 58.75 26.15 -23.70
C LEU A 10 57.67 25.10 -23.97
N PHE A 11 58.11 23.86 -23.84
CA PHE A 11 57.38 22.61 -23.82
C PHE A 11 56.33 22.66 -22.71
N GLN A 12 55.04 22.73 -23.07
CA GLN A 12 53.94 22.49 -22.13
C GLN A 12 53.08 21.33 -22.64
N ILE A 13 53.43 20.13 -22.16
CA ILE A 13 52.55 18.97 -22.17
C ILE A 13 51.48 19.23 -21.10
N LEU A 14 50.25 19.54 -21.54
CA LEU A 14 49.08 19.59 -20.66
C LEU A 14 48.50 18.17 -20.56
N LEU A 15 48.78 17.51 -19.43
CA LEU A 15 48.32 16.18 -19.08
C LEU A 15 46.78 16.17 -18.96
N ILE A 16 46.11 15.44 -19.85
CA ILE A 16 44.67 15.17 -19.77
C ILE A 16 44.47 14.05 -18.74
N CYS A 17 44.13 14.39 -17.50
CA CYS A 17 43.60 13.43 -16.54
C CYS A 17 42.11 13.19 -16.82
N LEU A 18 41.82 12.22 -17.69
CA LEU A 18 40.50 11.58 -17.74
C LEU A 18 40.33 10.76 -16.47
N GLY A 19 39.82 11.39 -15.42
CA GLY A 19 39.32 10.69 -14.25
C GLY A 19 38.08 9.88 -14.63
N PHE A 20 38.26 8.60 -14.96
CA PHE A 20 37.17 7.63 -14.92
C PHE A 20 36.80 7.42 -13.45
N GLY A 21 35.96 8.31 -12.91
CA GLY A 21 35.26 8.08 -11.66
C GLY A 21 34.25 6.95 -11.88
N CYS A 22 34.63 5.72 -11.57
CA CYS A 22 33.67 4.64 -11.40
C CYS A 22 32.79 5.00 -10.19
N ALA A 23 31.60 5.52 -10.43
CA ALA A 23 30.54 5.57 -9.44
C ALA A 23 30.17 4.12 -9.11
N SER A 24 30.79 3.56 -8.06
CA SER A 24 30.35 2.29 -7.48
C SER A 24 28.97 2.51 -6.88
N SER A 25 27.94 2.07 -7.59
CA SER A 25 26.61 1.89 -7.02
C SER A 25 26.72 0.80 -5.96
N SER A 26 26.83 1.22 -4.69
CA SER A 26 26.70 0.33 -3.55
C SER A 26 25.34 -0.34 -3.65
N ASN A 27 25.32 -1.61 -4.05
CA ASN A 27 24.12 -2.42 -4.12
C ASN A 27 23.71 -2.76 -2.67
N LYS A 28 23.16 -1.78 -1.95
CA LYS A 28 22.64 -1.99 -0.60
C LYS A 28 21.44 -2.93 -0.71
N ILE A 29 21.60 -4.12 -0.15
CA ILE A 29 20.51 -5.08 -0.01
C ILE A 29 19.44 -4.44 0.89
N ALA A 30 18.29 -4.12 0.31
CA ALA A 30 17.13 -3.64 1.02
C ALA A 30 16.19 -4.80 1.32
N TYR A 31 15.71 -4.89 2.56
CA TYR A 31 14.71 -5.89 2.95
C TYR A 31 13.35 -5.23 3.14
N CYS A 32 12.34 -5.73 2.42
CA CYS A 32 10.98 -5.23 2.46
C CYS A 32 10.16 -5.88 3.60
N PRO A 33 9.21 -5.15 4.19
CA PRO A 33 8.19 -5.75 5.05
C PRO A 33 7.36 -6.80 4.32
N LYS A 34 6.79 -7.73 5.07
CA LYS A 34 5.75 -8.64 4.54
C LYS A 34 4.44 -7.88 4.47
N VAL A 35 3.69 -8.02 3.37
CA VAL A 35 2.35 -7.44 3.25
C VAL A 35 1.33 -8.56 3.27
N GLY A 36 0.23 -8.39 4.00
CA GLY A 36 -0.80 -9.41 4.10
C GLY A 36 -2.16 -8.87 4.53
N VAL A 37 -3.19 -9.68 4.32
CA VAL A 37 -4.55 -9.40 4.81
C VAL A 37 -4.73 -10.03 6.19
N ILE A 38 -5.29 -9.28 7.13
CA ILE A 38 -5.53 -9.75 8.50
C ILE A 38 -6.68 -10.76 8.49
N SER A 39 -6.46 -11.92 9.10
CA SER A 39 -7.53 -12.91 9.30
C SER A 39 -8.68 -12.32 10.13
N ASP A 40 -9.91 -12.72 9.85
CA ASP A 40 -11.16 -12.16 10.40
C ASP A 40 -11.49 -10.72 9.99
N LEU A 41 -10.55 -9.99 9.39
CA LEU A 41 -10.77 -8.64 8.82
C LEU A 41 -10.70 -8.68 7.28
N ASP A 42 -10.63 -9.87 6.68
CA ASP A 42 -10.59 -10.07 5.22
C ASP A 42 -11.92 -9.78 4.53
N ARG A 43 -13.00 -9.68 5.32
CA ARG A 43 -14.37 -9.47 4.85
C ARG A 43 -15.18 -8.60 5.81
N VAL A 44 -16.20 -7.95 5.29
CA VAL A 44 -17.24 -7.26 6.04
C VAL A 44 -18.60 -7.78 5.59
N SER A 45 -19.54 -7.85 6.51
CA SER A 45 -20.97 -8.07 6.22
C SER A 45 -21.76 -6.93 6.88
N GLU A 46 -22.52 -6.15 6.11
CA GLU A 46 -23.23 -4.97 6.62
C GLU A 46 -24.70 -5.23 6.92
N ILE A 47 -25.03 -5.32 8.20
CA ILE A 47 -26.37 -5.67 8.68
C ILE A 47 -27.25 -4.42 8.73
N GLU A 48 -27.94 -4.09 7.64
CA GLU A 48 -29.12 -3.22 7.78
C GLU A 48 -30.27 -4.03 8.38
N VAL A 49 -30.68 -3.63 9.59
CA VAL A 49 -31.93 -4.08 10.21
C VAL A 49 -32.98 -3.03 9.88
N ALA A 50 -33.84 -3.31 8.91
CA ALA A 50 -35.04 -2.48 8.70
C ALA A 50 -35.86 -2.50 10.00
N GLY A 51 -36.13 -1.32 10.56
CA GLY A 51 -36.67 -1.10 11.91
C GLY A 51 -38.12 -1.51 12.14
N ASN A 52 -38.58 -2.65 11.61
CA ASN A 52 -39.68 -3.43 12.17
C ASN A 52 -39.87 -4.74 11.39
N GLN A 53 -39.80 -5.85 12.13
CA GLN A 53 -40.36 -7.17 11.83
C GLN A 53 -39.63 -8.10 10.83
N SER A 54 -39.35 -9.31 11.34
CA SER A 54 -39.06 -10.57 10.64
C SER A 54 -37.85 -10.62 9.69
N LYS A 55 -36.72 -11.10 10.23
CA LYS A 55 -35.68 -11.91 9.56
C LYS A 55 -35.47 -11.61 8.06
N SER A 56 -34.93 -10.44 7.75
CA SER A 56 -34.08 -10.25 6.59
C SER A 56 -32.78 -9.66 7.11
N ASN A 57 -31.86 -10.54 7.46
CA ASN A 57 -30.59 -10.17 8.03
C ASN A 57 -29.63 -9.94 6.86
N ILE A 58 -29.29 -8.67 6.58
CA ILE A 58 -28.11 -8.23 5.78
C ILE A 58 -28.27 -8.53 4.27
N LEU A 59 -27.46 -8.04 3.34
CA LEU A 59 -26.24 -8.74 2.92
C LEU A 59 -25.59 -7.98 1.76
N LEU A 60 -25.04 -6.80 2.05
CA LEU A 60 -23.75 -6.54 1.44
C LEU A 60 -22.74 -7.44 2.13
N SER A 61 -22.03 -8.23 1.35
CA SER A 61 -20.77 -8.84 1.76
C SER A 61 -19.67 -8.28 0.88
N SER A 62 -18.57 -7.86 1.48
CA SER A 62 -17.38 -7.47 0.73
C SER A 62 -16.17 -8.23 1.22
N LYS A 63 -15.28 -8.60 0.30
CA LYS A 63 -14.06 -9.36 0.58
C LYS A 63 -12.87 -8.75 -0.13
N ILE A 64 -11.75 -8.64 0.60
CA ILE A 64 -10.46 -8.26 0.03
C ILE A 64 -9.93 -9.44 -0.80
N GLN A 65 -9.59 -9.15 -2.05
CA GLN A 65 -9.10 -10.13 -3.03
C GLN A 65 -7.93 -9.56 -3.84
N ARG A 66 -7.23 -10.44 -4.55
CA ARG A 66 -6.18 -10.08 -5.52
C ARG A 66 -5.14 -9.09 -4.97
N LEU A 67 -4.68 -9.27 -3.74
CA LEU A 67 -3.61 -8.46 -3.17
C LEU A 67 -2.32 -8.58 -4.01
N ARG A 68 -1.80 -7.45 -4.47
CA ARG A 68 -0.56 -7.31 -5.21
C ARG A 68 0.26 -6.19 -4.58
N THR A 69 1.57 -6.38 -4.52
CA THR A 69 2.46 -5.41 -3.87
C THR A 69 3.74 -5.22 -4.63
N LYS A 70 4.22 -3.99 -4.66
CA LYS A 70 5.56 -3.63 -5.13
C LYS A 70 6.28 -2.89 -4.02
N CYS A 71 7.52 -3.26 -3.75
CA CYS A 71 8.36 -2.61 -2.76
C CYS A 71 9.57 -1.98 -3.46
N THR A 72 9.80 -0.70 -3.21
CA THR A 72 10.92 0.05 -3.78
C THR A 72 11.70 0.71 -2.64
N ALA A 73 13.01 0.52 -2.61
CA ALA A 73 13.89 1.16 -1.65
C ALA A 73 14.45 2.47 -2.21
N SER A 74 14.54 3.49 -1.35
CA SER A 74 15.22 4.76 -1.61
C SER A 74 16.25 5.03 -0.52
N ALA A 75 17.00 6.13 -0.60
CA ALA A 75 17.94 6.49 0.47
C ALA A 75 17.25 6.73 1.82
N ASP A 76 15.99 7.17 1.80
CA ASP A 76 15.25 7.65 2.97
C ASP A 76 14.32 6.58 3.58
N GLY A 77 14.16 5.42 2.93
CA GLY A 77 13.24 4.40 3.40
C GLY A 77 12.78 3.41 2.32
N ILE A 78 11.60 2.83 2.54
CA ILE A 78 10.92 1.96 1.59
C ILE A 78 9.53 2.53 1.29
N THR A 79 9.17 2.52 0.00
CA THR A 79 7.80 2.73 -0.47
C THR A 79 7.19 1.40 -0.89
N ILE A 80 5.99 1.11 -0.40
CA ILE A 80 5.22 -0.08 -0.75
C ILE A 80 3.95 0.39 -1.46
N SER A 81 3.85 0.07 -2.75
CA SER A 81 2.61 0.24 -3.51
C SER A 81 1.77 -1.04 -3.33
N ILE A 82 0.57 -0.89 -2.79
CA ILE A 82 -0.36 -1.96 -2.46
C ILE A 82 -1.59 -1.80 -3.34
N VAL A 83 -1.94 -2.85 -4.07
CA VAL A 83 -3.14 -2.89 -4.92
C VAL A 83 -3.98 -4.10 -4.53
N PHE A 84 -5.28 -3.91 -4.34
CA PHE A 84 -6.20 -5.01 -4.04
C PHE A 84 -7.61 -4.70 -4.53
N ASP A 85 -8.42 -5.75 -4.69
CA ASP A 85 -9.82 -5.62 -5.04
C ASP A 85 -10.70 -5.75 -3.80
N LEU A 86 -11.69 -4.88 -3.69
CA LEU A 86 -12.88 -5.13 -2.89
C LEU A 86 -13.92 -5.78 -3.80
N PHE A 87 -14.15 -7.08 -3.61
CA PHE A 87 -15.21 -7.80 -4.29
C PHE A 87 -16.44 -7.81 -3.40
N SER A 88 -17.47 -7.10 -3.84
CA SER A 88 -18.69 -6.91 -3.08
C SER A 88 -19.86 -7.60 -3.76
N LYS A 89 -20.73 -8.22 -2.96
CA LYS A 89 -21.96 -8.87 -3.38
C LYS A 89 -23.11 -8.34 -2.54
N LEU A 90 -24.14 -7.84 -3.21
CA LEU A 90 -25.42 -7.44 -2.67
C LEU A 90 -26.37 -8.65 -2.66
N SER A 91 -27.25 -8.72 -1.67
CA SER A 91 -28.23 -9.80 -1.56
C SER A 91 -29.62 -9.29 -1.91
N ASN A 92 -30.24 -9.91 -2.92
CA ASN A 92 -31.66 -9.79 -3.25
C ASN A 92 -32.18 -8.34 -3.23
N TYR A 93 -31.42 -7.44 -3.85
CA TYR A 93 -31.79 -6.05 -4.02
C TYR A 93 -31.53 -5.68 -5.46
N ASP A 94 -32.57 -5.17 -6.12
CA ASP A 94 -32.54 -4.85 -7.56
C ASP A 94 -32.59 -3.34 -7.80
N ILE A 95 -32.53 -2.52 -6.76
CA ILE A 95 -32.52 -1.05 -6.88
C ILE A 95 -31.05 -0.56 -6.80
N PRO A 96 -30.66 0.45 -7.60
CA PRO A 96 -29.35 1.09 -7.46
C PRO A 96 -29.06 1.53 -6.03
N ILE A 97 -27.85 1.25 -5.54
CA ILE A 97 -27.43 1.60 -4.19
C ILE A 97 -25.92 1.84 -4.15
N ASP A 98 -25.53 2.86 -3.39
CA ASP A 98 -24.15 3.12 -3.01
C ASP A 98 -23.95 2.68 -1.56
N VAL A 99 -22.86 1.96 -1.31
CA VAL A 99 -22.51 1.49 0.04
C VAL A 99 -21.10 1.93 0.41
N ASP A 100 -21.00 2.65 1.52
CA ASP A 100 -19.74 3.16 2.06
C ASP A 100 -19.05 2.11 2.92
N LEU A 101 -17.89 1.66 2.45
CA LEU A 101 -17.03 0.73 3.17
C LEU A 101 -15.81 1.46 3.74
N ARG A 102 -15.25 0.86 4.80
CA ARG A 102 -14.00 1.32 5.41
C ARG A 102 -12.99 0.21 5.52
N TYR A 103 -11.76 0.50 5.14
CA TYR A 103 -10.64 -0.42 5.29
C TYR A 103 -9.47 0.30 5.96
N LEU A 104 -8.56 -0.48 6.52
CA LEU A 104 -7.39 0.00 7.22
C LEU A 104 -6.12 -0.55 6.60
N ILE A 105 -5.05 0.23 6.74
CA ILE A 105 -3.68 -0.18 6.50
C ILE A 105 -2.89 0.10 7.77
N ALA A 106 -2.21 -0.92 8.30
CA ALA A 106 -1.40 -0.80 9.50
C ALA A 106 0.04 -1.22 9.22
N THR A 107 1.01 -0.44 9.68
CA THR A 107 2.43 -0.81 9.68
C THR A 107 2.83 -1.29 11.07
N ILE A 108 3.53 -2.42 11.11
CA ILE A 108 3.91 -3.11 12.34
C ILE A 108 5.41 -3.37 12.32
N ASP A 109 6.06 -3.09 13.44
CA ASP A 109 7.49 -3.32 13.61
C ASP A 109 7.82 -4.81 13.83
N ARG A 110 9.12 -5.10 14.01
CA ARG A 110 9.60 -6.46 14.25
C ARG A 110 9.19 -7.05 15.62
N ASN A 111 8.68 -6.23 16.53
CA ASN A 111 8.24 -6.60 17.88
C ASN A 111 6.71 -6.64 17.99
N ASP A 112 6.01 -6.68 16.85
CA ASP A 112 4.56 -6.65 16.74
C ASP A 112 3.90 -5.37 17.31
N GLN A 113 4.64 -4.27 17.37
CA GLN A 113 4.09 -2.95 17.74
C GLN A 113 3.55 -2.21 16.52
N ILE A 114 2.36 -1.64 16.65
CA ILE A 114 1.75 -0.82 15.61
C ILE A 114 2.51 0.51 15.54
N LEU A 115 3.16 0.76 14.41
CA LEU A 115 3.87 2.01 14.12
C LEU A 115 2.92 3.09 13.59
N ALA A 116 2.03 2.69 12.68
CA ALA A 116 0.99 3.55 12.14
C ALA A 116 -0.24 2.73 11.76
N LYS A 117 -1.40 3.36 11.79
CA LYS A 117 -2.67 2.83 11.28
C LYS A 117 -3.44 3.95 10.60
N GLU A 118 -3.86 3.74 9.38
CA GLU A 118 -4.71 4.65 8.63
C GLU A 118 -6.00 3.94 8.20
N VAL A 119 -7.12 4.67 8.21
CA VAL A 119 -8.43 4.18 7.78
C VAL A 119 -8.86 4.97 6.56
N TYR A 120 -9.23 4.24 5.51
CA TYR A 120 -9.68 4.76 4.24
C TYR A 120 -11.18 4.48 4.08
N LYS A 121 -11.87 5.42 3.44
CA LYS A 121 -13.28 5.28 3.05
C LYS A 121 -13.35 5.04 1.55
N THR A 122 -14.28 4.19 1.14
CA THR A 122 -14.54 3.93 -0.28
C THR A 122 -16.02 3.63 -0.48
N THR A 123 -16.56 4.01 -1.63
CA THR A 123 -17.96 3.80 -1.95
C THR A 123 -18.07 2.76 -3.05
N VAL A 124 -18.89 1.74 -2.82
CA VAL A 124 -19.19 0.70 -3.79
C VAL A 124 -20.58 0.94 -4.35
N SER A 125 -20.64 1.23 -5.65
CA SER A 125 -21.89 1.45 -6.37
C SER A 125 -22.40 0.19 -7.04
N PHE A 126 -23.69 -0.08 -6.89
CA PHE A 126 -24.43 -1.14 -7.58
C PHE A 126 -25.43 -0.50 -8.54
N MET A 127 -25.38 -0.91 -9.80
CA MET A 127 -26.34 -0.49 -10.82
C MET A 127 -27.61 -1.35 -10.77
N ASP A 128 -28.68 -0.87 -11.42
CA ASP A 128 -29.94 -1.59 -11.54
C ASP A 128 -29.73 -3.02 -12.07
N GLY A 129 -30.27 -4.01 -11.36
CA GLY A 129 -30.10 -5.45 -11.65
C GLY A 129 -28.68 -6.03 -11.49
N VAL A 130 -27.69 -5.26 -11.02
CA VAL A 130 -26.31 -5.73 -10.81
C VAL A 130 -26.04 -5.97 -9.33
N GLN A 131 -25.87 -7.24 -8.94
CA GLN A 131 -25.67 -7.63 -7.54
C GLN A 131 -24.19 -7.82 -7.14
N THR A 132 -23.24 -7.62 -8.05
CA THR A 132 -21.81 -7.75 -7.74
C THR A 132 -21.03 -6.56 -8.27
N ALA A 133 -20.10 -6.07 -7.46
CA ALA A 133 -19.21 -4.99 -7.82
C ALA A 133 -17.76 -5.34 -7.48
N ARG A 134 -16.83 -4.82 -8.28
CA ARG A 134 -15.39 -4.88 -8.00
C ARG A 134 -14.86 -3.46 -7.95
N ASN A 135 -14.23 -3.10 -6.83
CA ASN A 135 -13.64 -1.79 -6.64
C ASN A 135 -12.15 -1.94 -6.27
N THR A 136 -11.26 -1.57 -7.18
CA THR A 136 -9.81 -1.71 -6.98
C THR A 136 -9.29 -0.54 -6.15
N GLN A 137 -8.55 -0.84 -5.09
CA GLN A 137 -7.88 0.12 -4.23
C GLN A 137 -6.39 0.15 -4.55
N GLU A 138 -5.81 1.34 -4.52
CA GLU A 138 -4.37 1.58 -4.64
C GLU A 138 -3.92 2.45 -3.48
N VAL A 139 -2.95 1.97 -2.70
CA VAL A 139 -2.40 2.67 -1.54
C VAL A 139 -0.89 2.64 -1.59
N GLU A 140 -0.26 3.77 -1.30
CA GLU A 140 1.19 3.84 -1.10
C GLU A 140 1.52 4.04 0.38
N VAL A 141 2.40 3.18 0.89
CA VAL A 141 2.90 3.25 2.27
C VAL A 141 4.38 3.55 2.24
N PHE A 142 4.78 4.66 2.82
CA PHE A 142 6.19 4.99 3.03
C PHE A 142 6.61 4.68 4.47
N ILE A 143 7.70 3.91 4.62
CA ILE A 143 8.31 3.63 5.93
C ILE A 143 9.70 4.27 5.95
N PRO A 144 9.91 5.31 6.78
CA PRO A 144 11.20 6.00 6.83
C PRO A 144 12.28 5.11 7.47
N SER A 145 13.51 5.29 7.02
CA SER A 145 14.71 4.65 7.57
C SER A 145 15.75 5.72 7.90
N ALA A 146 16.27 5.71 9.13
CA ALA A 146 17.36 6.60 9.54
C ALA A 146 18.76 6.06 9.16
N GLY A 147 18.83 5.04 8.29
CA GLY A 147 20.10 4.42 7.92
C GLY A 147 19.94 3.15 7.10
N LYS A 148 20.28 2.00 7.69
CA LYS A 148 20.21 0.71 6.99
C LYS A 148 18.74 0.33 6.73
N ILE A 149 18.42 0.08 5.47
CA ILE A 149 17.11 -0.37 5.02
C ILE A 149 16.95 -1.87 5.33
N ASP A 150 16.52 -2.17 6.55
CA ASP A 150 16.34 -3.54 7.04
C ASP A 150 14.98 -3.69 7.72
N PHE A 151 13.93 -3.87 6.90
CA PHE A 151 12.57 -4.09 7.40
C PHE A 151 12.20 -5.56 7.47
N ARG A 152 13.18 -6.44 7.69
CA ARG A 152 12.88 -7.85 7.99
C ARG A 152 11.95 -7.93 9.19
N ASN A 153 10.98 -8.84 9.09
CA ASN A 153 9.94 -9.10 10.09
C ASN A 153 8.98 -7.93 10.38
N HIS A 154 9.13 -6.78 9.71
CA HIS A 154 8.07 -5.77 9.70
C HIS A 154 6.91 -6.28 8.85
N LYS A 155 5.71 -5.79 9.16
CA LYS A 155 4.50 -6.16 8.44
C LYS A 155 3.75 -4.91 8.01
N VAL A 156 3.11 -4.98 6.84
CA VAL A 156 2.04 -4.06 6.46
C VAL A 156 0.77 -4.88 6.32
N LEU A 157 -0.23 -4.55 7.11
CA LEU A 157 -1.46 -5.31 7.22
C LEU A 157 -2.63 -4.54 6.60
N VAL A 158 -3.43 -5.23 5.80
CA VAL A 158 -4.64 -4.72 5.16
C VAL A 158 -5.86 -5.42 5.78
N GLY A 159 -6.93 -4.70 6.05
CA GLY A 159 -8.19 -5.30 6.53
C GLY A 159 -9.35 -4.33 6.46
N PHE A 160 -10.58 -4.79 6.64
CA PHE A 160 -11.72 -3.89 6.86
C PHE A 160 -11.66 -3.28 8.26
N GLU A 161 -12.14 -2.05 8.41
CA GLU A 161 -12.49 -1.50 9.71
C GLU A 161 -13.84 -2.10 10.11
N LEU A 162 -13.83 -3.01 11.09
CA LEU A 162 -15.02 -3.71 11.55
C LEU A 162 -15.51 -3.15 12.88
N THR A 163 -16.82 -3.11 13.05
CA THR A 163 -17.43 -3.03 14.38
C THR A 163 -17.21 -4.34 15.15
N GLU A 164 -17.36 -4.29 16.47
CA GLU A 164 -17.24 -5.49 17.31
C GLU A 164 -18.21 -6.60 16.89
N VAL A 165 -19.45 -6.24 16.56
CA VAL A 165 -20.48 -7.20 16.10
C VAL A 165 -20.05 -7.88 14.80
N GLN A 166 -19.49 -7.13 13.84
CA GLN A 166 -19.00 -7.69 12.58
C GLN A 166 -17.78 -8.60 12.79
N LEU A 167 -16.88 -8.23 13.69
CA LEU A 167 -15.71 -9.05 14.03
C LEU A 167 -16.14 -10.38 14.67
N GLN A 168 -17.09 -10.34 15.61
CA GLN A 168 -17.64 -11.53 16.26
C GLN A 168 -18.34 -12.44 15.24
N TYR A 169 -19.12 -11.85 14.32
CA TYR A 169 -19.73 -12.59 13.21
C TYR A 169 -18.69 -13.30 12.35
N ASN A 170 -17.60 -12.62 11.97
CA ASN A 170 -16.51 -13.21 11.20
C ASN A 170 -15.81 -14.36 11.95
N ARG A 171 -15.71 -14.26 13.28
CA ARG A 171 -15.18 -15.30 14.17
C ARG A 171 -16.15 -16.46 14.44
N GLY A 172 -17.39 -16.37 13.96
CA GLY A 172 -18.43 -17.38 14.18
C GLY A 172 -19.04 -17.36 15.58
N ILE A 173 -18.81 -16.29 16.35
CA ILE A 173 -19.43 -16.05 17.66
C ILE A 173 -20.83 -15.49 17.39
N ARG A 174 -21.87 -16.14 17.95
CA ARG A 174 -23.29 -15.77 17.80
C ARG A 174 -23.93 -15.43 19.13
#